data_AF-A0A9J6QV37-F1
#
_entry.id   AF-A0A9J6QV37-F1
#
_cell.length_a   1.000
_cell.length_b   1.000
_cell.length_c   1.000
_cell.angle_alpha   90.00
_cell.angle_beta   90.00
_cell.angle_gamma   90.00
#
_symmetry.space_group_name_H-M   'P 1'
#
loop_
_entity.id
_entity.type
_entity.pdbx_description
1 polymer ?
#
loop_
_entity_poly.entity_id
_entity_poly.type
_entity_poly.pdbx_seq_one_letter_code
_entity_poly.pdbx_strand_id
1 'polypeptide(L)'
;MKNREKYGDEIIRTCINKTMCKEIIEHITLPAFELRCGMVDCRDCNTLLHMWLEEEYKEPETDWSKVAVDTPVFVKNHEDDIWFRRYFAKYENGEIYTFDCGGTSWSNRGNITSWQCAKLAELEGAE
;
A
#
# COMPACT_ATOMS: atom_id res chain seq x y z
N MET A 1 12.61 3.25 3.78
CA MET A 1 12.21 4.68 3.76
C MET A 1 11.41 4.90 5.00
N LYS A 2 11.57 6.02 5.69
CA LYS A 2 10.83 6.30 6.91
C LYS A 2 9.44 6.86 6.61
N ASN A 3 8.51 6.71 7.55
CA ASN A 3 7.16 7.26 7.43
C ASN A 3 7.18 8.76 7.11
N ARG A 4 8.07 9.54 7.71
CA ARG A 4 8.21 10.97 7.37
C ARG A 4 8.56 11.25 5.91
N GLU A 5 9.27 10.34 5.25
CA GLU A 5 9.66 10.48 3.85
C GLU A 5 8.49 10.10 2.94
N LYS A 6 7.69 9.09 3.32
CA LYS A 6 6.49 8.67 2.57
C LYS A 6 5.36 9.69 2.66
N TYR A 7 5.10 10.22 3.85
CA TYR A 7 3.93 11.05 4.14
C TYR A 7 4.27 12.55 4.23
N GLY A 8 5.47 12.97 3.80
CA GLY A 8 5.98 14.33 3.99
C GLY A 8 5.01 15.44 3.53
N ASP A 9 4.51 15.34 2.30
CA ASP A 9 3.59 16.33 1.74
C ASP A 9 2.25 16.39 2.48
N GLU A 10 1.73 15.23 2.90
CA GLU A 10 0.49 15.13 3.66
C GLU A 10 0.65 15.72 5.07
N ILE A 11 1.78 15.47 5.73
CA ILE A 11 2.11 16.05 7.03
C ILE A 11 2.16 17.58 6.91
N ILE A 12 2.83 18.12 5.87
CA ILE A 12 2.89 19.56 5.63
C ILE A 12 1.48 20.13 5.40
N ARG A 13 0.68 19.49 4.54
CA ARG A 13 -0.70 19.89 4.24
C ARG A 13 -1.56 19.96 5.51
N THR A 14 -1.51 18.92 6.35
CA THR A 14 -2.32 18.85 7.58
C THR A 14 -1.84 19.83 8.65
N CYS A 15 -0.55 20.17 8.69
CA CYS A 15 -0.01 21.26 9.51
C CYS A 15 -0.60 22.61 9.09
N ILE A 16 -0.60 22.93 7.79
CA ILE A 16 -1.14 24.18 7.24
C ILE A 16 -2.64 24.29 7.56
N ASN A 17 -3.38 23.20 7.36
CA ASN A 17 -4.82 23.17 7.55
C ASN A 17 -5.25 22.98 9.03
N LYS A 18 -4.29 22.77 9.93
CA LYS A 18 -4.53 22.46 11.36
C LYS A 18 -5.43 21.23 11.57
N THR A 19 -5.33 20.25 10.68
CA THR A 19 -6.13 19.01 10.71
C THR A 19 -5.34 17.78 11.14
N MET A 20 -4.05 17.94 11.48
CA MET A 20 -3.14 16.85 11.85
C MET A 20 -3.68 15.91 12.92
N CYS A 21 -4.40 16.43 13.93
CA CYS A 21 -4.98 15.61 14.99
C CYS A 21 -6.00 14.59 14.45
N LYS A 22 -6.89 15.03 13.55
CA LYS A 22 -7.96 14.18 13.01
C LYS A 22 -7.45 13.29 11.88
N GLU A 23 -6.62 13.82 10.99
CA GLU A 23 -6.22 13.08 9.78
C GLU A 23 -5.05 12.12 10.04
N ILE A 24 -4.06 12.50 10.85
CA ILE A 24 -2.84 11.70 11.07
C ILE A 24 -2.85 11.07 12.46
N ILE A 25 -3.01 11.86 13.52
CA ILE A 25 -2.83 11.35 14.88
C ILE A 25 -3.90 10.29 15.22
N GLU A 26 -5.18 10.64 15.05
CA GLU A 26 -6.29 9.78 15.44
C GLU A 26 -6.42 8.52 14.58
N HIS A 27 -6.12 8.62 13.28
CA HIS A 27 -6.38 7.55 12.31
C HIS A 27 -5.13 6.74 11.91
N ILE A 28 -3.93 7.26 12.15
CA ILE A 28 -2.69 6.61 11.73
C ILE A 28 -1.76 6.39 12.93
N THR A 29 -1.37 7.47 13.61
CA THR A 29 -0.37 7.39 14.69
C THR A 29 -0.86 6.60 15.89
N LEU A 30 -2.01 6.95 16.47
CA LEU A 30 -2.51 6.25 17.67
C LEU A 30 -2.83 4.77 17.39
N PRO A 31 -3.49 4.40 16.27
CA PRO A 31 -3.70 3.00 15.93
C PRO A 31 -2.41 2.20 15.75
N ALA A 32 -1.33 2.82 15.25
CA ALA A 32 -0.02 2.15 15.13
C ALA A 32 0.56 1.72 16.49
N PHE A 33 0.12 2.33 17.59
CA PHE A 33 0.49 1.97 18.97
C PHE A 33 -0.66 1.31 19.74
N GLU A 34 -1.71 0.83 19.05
CA GLU A 34 -2.91 0.24 19.66
C GLU A 34 -3.65 1.19 20.62
N LEU A 35 -3.53 2.50 20.39
CA LEU A 35 -4.15 3.56 21.19
C LEU A 35 -5.32 4.20 20.45
N ARG A 36 -6.18 4.89 21.23
CA ARG A 36 -7.27 5.72 20.70
C ARG A 36 -7.27 7.08 21.38
N CYS A 37 -7.89 8.07 20.72
CA CYS A 37 -8.06 9.41 21.30
C CYS A 37 -8.77 9.32 22.66
N GLY A 38 -8.28 10.07 23.65
CA GLY A 38 -8.77 10.03 25.03
C GLY A 38 -8.09 8.99 25.94
N MET A 39 -7.27 8.07 25.39
CA MET A 39 -6.43 7.17 26.20
C MET A 39 -5.09 7.78 26.60
N VAL A 40 -4.66 8.84 25.92
CA VAL A 40 -3.40 9.57 26.14
C VAL A 40 -3.63 11.07 26.09
N ASP A 41 -2.75 11.84 26.74
CA ASP A 41 -2.78 13.31 26.70
C ASP A 41 -2.35 13.80 25.30
N CYS A 42 -2.93 14.92 24.85
CA CYS A 42 -2.57 15.52 23.56
C CYS A 42 -1.07 15.85 23.44
N ARG A 43 -0.37 16.11 24.56
CA ARG A 43 1.09 16.31 24.58
C ARG A 43 1.84 15.03 24.22
N ASP A 44 1.36 13.88 24.68
CA ASP A 44 1.98 12.58 24.41
C ASP A 44 1.77 12.15 22.95
N CYS A 45 0.67 12.58 22.31
CA CYS A 45 0.43 12.36 20.88
C CYS A 45 1.57 12.89 20.01
N ASN A 46 2.20 14.01 20.36
CA ASN A 46 3.35 14.54 19.60
C ASN A 46 4.55 13.60 19.70
N THR A 47 4.82 13.03 20.88
CA THR A 47 5.91 12.05 21.07
C THR A 47 5.66 10.80 20.23
N LEU A 48 4.43 10.27 20.25
CA LEU A 48 4.04 9.12 19.45
C LEU A 48 4.14 9.41 17.95
N LEU A 49 3.75 10.61 17.52
CA LEU A 49 3.91 11.03 16.13
C LEU A 49 5.38 11.04 15.73
N HIS A 50 6.26 11.62 16.55
CA HIS A 50 7.70 11.60 16.30
C HIS A 50 8.26 10.18 16.22
N MET A 51 7.86 9.29 17.12
CA MET A 51 8.27 7.89 17.08
C MET A 51 7.84 7.22 15.77
N TRP A 52 6.56 7.33 15.42
CA TRP A 52 6.02 6.79 14.18
C TRP A 52 6.70 7.36 12.92
N LEU A 53 6.99 8.66 12.90
CA LEU A 53 7.68 9.31 11.78
C LEU A 53 9.09 8.75 11.52
N GLU A 54 9.76 8.26 12.58
CA GLU A 54 11.08 7.67 12.51
C GLU A 54 11.09 6.18 12.18
N GLU A 55 9.94 5.50 12.27
CA GLU A 55 9.80 4.10 11.89
C GLU A 55 9.99 3.89 10.38
N GLU A 56 10.52 2.72 10.03
CA GLU A 56 10.54 2.29 8.64
C GLU A 56 9.10 2.10 8.14
N TYR A 57 8.81 2.75 7.02
CA TYR A 57 7.52 2.63 6.34
C TYR A 57 7.32 1.19 5.90
N LYS A 58 6.18 0.64 6.32
CA LYS A 58 5.67 -0.65 5.87
C LYS A 58 4.54 -0.38 4.90
N GLU A 59 4.73 -0.78 3.65
CA GLU A 59 3.69 -0.70 2.65
C GLU A 59 2.51 -1.58 3.09
N PRO A 60 1.27 -1.04 3.14
CA PRO A 60 0.12 -1.83 3.56
C PRO A 60 -0.07 -3.01 2.62
N GLU A 61 -0.34 -4.18 3.19
CA GLU A 61 -0.60 -5.39 2.41
C GLU A 61 -1.85 -5.18 1.56
N THR A 62 -1.71 -5.42 0.25
CA THR A 62 -2.86 -5.35 -0.67
C THR A 62 -3.77 -6.54 -0.40
N ASP A 63 -5.05 -6.28 -0.16
CA ASP A 63 -6.07 -7.34 -0.10
C ASP A 63 -6.41 -7.83 -1.51
N TRP A 64 -5.61 -8.80 -1.98
CA TRP A 64 -5.71 -9.38 -3.32
C TRP A 64 -7.05 -10.07 -3.59
N SER A 65 -7.82 -10.42 -2.54
CA SER A 65 -9.16 -11.00 -2.71
C SER A 65 -10.18 -9.99 -3.28
N LYS A 66 -9.87 -8.69 -3.19
CA LYS A 66 -10.72 -7.60 -3.68
C LYS A 66 -10.20 -6.95 -4.97
N VAL A 67 -9.04 -7.36 -5.45
CA VAL A 67 -8.46 -6.82 -6.69
C VAL A 67 -9.27 -7.34 -7.88
N ALA A 68 -9.67 -6.44 -8.78
CA ALA A 68 -10.46 -6.80 -9.95
C ALA A 68 -9.59 -7.51 -11.00
N VAL A 69 -10.19 -8.45 -11.75
CA VAL A 69 -9.57 -9.04 -12.95
C VAL A 69 -9.15 -7.92 -13.91
N ASP A 70 -8.04 -8.11 -14.60
CA ASP A 70 -7.43 -7.14 -15.51
C ASP A 70 -6.89 -5.87 -14.83
N THR A 71 -6.73 -5.87 -13.50
CA THR A 71 -5.98 -4.79 -12.83
C THR A 71 -4.48 -4.89 -13.20
N PRO A 72 -3.83 -3.81 -13.67
CA PRO A 72 -2.40 -3.80 -13.92
C PRO A 72 -1.60 -4.02 -12.64
N VAL A 73 -0.63 -4.95 -12.70
CA VAL A 73 0.20 -5.33 -11.56
C VAL A 73 1.65 -5.48 -11.98
N PHE A 74 2.56 -5.24 -11.02
CA PHE A 74 3.95 -5.66 -11.11
C PHE A 74 4.12 -6.95 -10.32
N VAL A 75 4.75 -7.96 -10.94
CA VAL A 75 4.96 -9.28 -10.32
C VAL A 75 6.39 -9.77 -10.50
N LYS A 76 6.87 -10.58 -9.56
CA LYS A 76 8.17 -11.27 -9.60
C LYS A 76 8.17 -12.49 -8.65
N ASN A 77 9.15 -13.38 -8.78
CA ASN A 77 9.27 -14.55 -7.91
C ASN A 77 10.28 -14.33 -6.79
N HIS A 78 11.41 -13.69 -7.07
CA HIS A 78 12.43 -13.43 -6.06
C HIS A 78 12.66 -11.94 -5.83
N GLU A 79 13.23 -11.57 -4.68
CA GLU A 79 13.48 -10.16 -4.35
C GLU A 79 14.43 -9.48 -5.34
N ASP A 80 15.41 -10.22 -5.88
CA ASP A 80 16.40 -9.71 -6.83
C ASP A 80 15.93 -9.74 -8.30
N ASP A 81 14.74 -10.26 -8.56
CA ASP A 81 14.20 -10.36 -9.92
C ASP A 81 13.70 -9.01 -10.46
N ILE A 82 13.69 -8.90 -11.79
CA ILE A 82 13.03 -7.80 -12.47
C ILE A 82 11.50 -7.87 -12.29
N TRP A 83 10.87 -6.71 -12.13
CA TRP A 83 9.43 -6.62 -12.08
C TRP A 83 8.81 -6.78 -13.47
N PHE A 84 7.91 -7.75 -13.63
CA PHE A 84 7.13 -7.94 -14.84
C PHE A 84 5.82 -7.17 -14.77
N ARG A 85 5.49 -6.46 -15.86
CA ARG A 85 4.16 -5.85 -16.04
C ARG A 85 3.19 -6.91 -16.52
N ARG A 86 2.11 -7.12 -15.77
CA ARG A 86 1.07 -8.12 -16.05
C ARG A 86 -0.31 -7.58 -15.67
N TYR A 87 -1.32 -8.37 -15.94
CA TYR A 87 -2.70 -8.12 -15.55
C TYR A 87 -3.17 -9.20 -14.58
N PHE A 88 -3.75 -8.78 -13.47
CA PHE A 88 -4.27 -9.65 -12.43
C PHE A 88 -5.38 -10.56 -13.00
N ALA A 89 -5.29 -11.86 -12.71
CA ALA A 89 -6.27 -12.84 -13.15
C ALA A 89 -7.13 -13.32 -11.98
N LYS A 90 -6.52 -13.69 -10.86
CA LYS A 90 -7.21 -14.11 -9.63
C LYS A 90 -6.26 -14.18 -8.43
N TYR A 91 -6.85 -14.31 -7.25
CA TYR A 91 -6.17 -14.63 -6.00
C TYR A 91 -6.81 -15.88 -5.39
N GLU A 92 -6.01 -16.93 -5.17
CA GLU A 92 -6.50 -18.20 -4.65
C GLU A 92 -5.41 -18.86 -3.80
N ASN A 93 -5.78 -19.43 -2.64
CA ASN A 93 -4.87 -20.13 -1.72
C ASN A 93 -3.63 -19.31 -1.28
N GLY A 94 -3.76 -17.99 -1.18
CA GLY A 94 -2.64 -17.11 -0.81
C GLY A 94 -1.73 -16.72 -1.97
N GLU A 95 -1.99 -17.22 -3.18
CA GLU A 95 -1.18 -16.97 -4.37
C GLU A 95 -1.88 -16.04 -5.35
N ILE A 96 -1.07 -15.21 -6.01
CA ILE A 96 -1.52 -14.22 -6.98
C ILE A 96 -1.24 -14.76 -8.37
N TYR A 97 -2.27 -14.77 -9.21
CA TYR A 97 -2.20 -15.25 -10.57
C TYR A 97 -2.34 -14.10 -11.54
N THR A 98 -1.53 -14.08 -12.59
CA THR A 98 -1.64 -13.13 -13.69
C THR A 98 -1.79 -13.84 -15.03
N PHE A 99 -2.36 -13.15 -16.01
CA PHE A 99 -2.35 -13.61 -17.39
C PHE A 99 -0.94 -13.55 -17.98
N ASP A 100 -0.60 -14.56 -18.77
CA ASP A 100 0.72 -14.66 -19.40
C ASP A 100 0.94 -13.59 -20.48
N CYS A 101 2.22 -13.30 -20.75
CA CYS A 101 2.66 -12.41 -21.83
C CYS A 101 2.02 -11.00 -21.84
N GLY A 102 1.51 -10.52 -20.70
CA GLY A 102 0.82 -9.22 -20.64
C GLY A 102 -0.57 -9.23 -21.29
N GLY A 103 -1.15 -10.41 -21.50
CA GLY A 103 -2.54 -10.57 -21.91
C GLY A 103 -3.51 -10.17 -20.82
N THR A 104 -4.79 -10.21 -21.16
CA THR A 104 -5.94 -9.87 -20.30
C THR A 104 -6.99 -10.97 -20.38
N SER A 105 -8.06 -10.89 -19.61
CA SER A 105 -9.22 -11.79 -19.70
C SER A 105 -9.82 -11.85 -21.11
N TRP A 106 -9.66 -10.77 -21.90
CA TRP A 106 -10.14 -10.67 -23.27
C TRP A 106 -9.23 -11.36 -24.31
N SER A 107 -7.92 -11.27 -24.13
CA SER A 107 -6.94 -11.65 -25.15
C SER A 107 -6.23 -12.96 -24.85
N ASN A 108 -6.18 -13.37 -23.59
CA ASN A 108 -5.48 -14.54 -23.14
C ASN A 108 -6.32 -15.80 -23.30
N ARG A 109 -5.72 -16.89 -23.79
CA ARG A 109 -6.40 -18.17 -24.06
C ARG A 109 -6.44 -19.12 -22.86
N GLY A 110 -6.27 -18.59 -21.64
CA GLY A 110 -6.41 -19.34 -20.39
C GLY A 110 -5.12 -19.66 -19.64
N ASN A 111 -3.94 -19.28 -20.17
CA ASN A 111 -2.68 -19.50 -19.46
C ASN A 111 -2.48 -18.43 -18.38
N ILE A 112 -2.31 -18.88 -17.13
CA ILE A 112 -2.05 -18.02 -15.98
C ILE A 112 -0.84 -18.54 -15.22
N THR A 113 -0.05 -17.62 -14.67
CA THR A 113 1.14 -17.91 -13.88
C THR A 113 0.97 -17.36 -12.47
N SER A 114 1.35 -18.15 -11.46
CA SER A 114 1.40 -17.74 -10.06
C SER A 114 2.70 -17.00 -9.75
N TRP A 115 2.64 -16.05 -8.81
CA TRP A 115 3.78 -15.23 -8.41
C TRP A 115 3.91 -15.14 -6.89
N GLN A 116 5.16 -15.08 -6.40
CA GLN A 116 5.44 -14.95 -4.97
C GLN A 116 5.35 -13.51 -4.47
N CYS A 117 5.65 -12.54 -5.34
CA CYS A 117 5.57 -11.12 -5.01
C CYS A 117 4.75 -10.38 -6.06
N ALA A 118 3.87 -9.49 -5.58
CA ALA A 118 3.13 -8.59 -6.42
C ALA A 118 2.89 -7.24 -5.74
N LYS A 119 2.71 -6.20 -6.55
CA LYS A 119 2.18 -4.91 -6.12
C LYS A 119 1.32 -4.31 -7.24
N LEU A 120 0.34 -3.50 -6.86
CA LEU A 120 -0.49 -2.78 -7.82
C LEU A 120 0.41 -1.84 -8.64
N ALA A 121 0.17 -1.75 -9.94
CA ALA A 121 0.78 -0.69 -10.71
C ALA A 121 0.03 0.60 -10.37
N GLU A 122 0.75 1.61 -9.87
CA GLU A 122 0.19 2.96 -9.77
C GLU A 122 -0.14 3.40 -11.19
N LEU A 123 -1.43 3.54 -11.49
CA LEU A 123 -1.90 4.20 -12.69
C LEU A 123 -1.60 5.68 -12.51
N GLU A 124 -0.38 6.12 -12.82
CA GLU A 124 -0.14 7.53 -13.09
C GLU A 124 -1.16 7.95 -14.15
N GLY A 125 -1.94 8.98 -13.82
CA GLY A 125 -3.20 9.34 -14.45
C GLY A 125 -3.21 9.13 -15.96
N ALA A 126 -4.07 8.21 -16.41
CA ALA A 126 -4.58 8.26 -17.76
C ALA A 126 -5.51 9.49 -17.84
N GLU A 127 -4.92 10.65 -18.17
CA GLU A 127 -5.63 11.81 -18.73
C GLU A 127 -6.09 11.52 -20.17
#